data_AF-A0A834I5J1-F1
#
_entry.id   AF-A0A834I5J1-F1
#
_cell.length_a   1.000
_cell.length_b   1.000
_cell.length_c   1.000
_cell.angle_alpha   90.00
_cell.angle_beta   90.00
_cell.angle_gamma   90.00
#
_symmetry.space_group_name_H-M   'P 1'
#
loop_
_entity.id
_entity.type
_entity.pdbx_description
1 polymer ?
#
loop_
_entity_poly.entity_id
_entity_poly.type
_entity_poly.pdbx_seq_one_letter_code
_entity_poly.pdbx_strand_id
1 'polypeptide(L)'
;MRSSLVISLVCSVLVNSLPVEDWSDLDYPNIYVEPQGDAPSESRIIGGSEATPNSHPYQVALFIQFPQGRSFCGGSIISENYILTAAHCMDK
;
A
#
# COMPACT_ATOMS: atom_id res chain seq x y z
N MET A 1 37.50 -28.79 4.64
CA MET A 1 36.69 -28.55 5.86
C MET A 1 37.06 -27.20 6.45
N ARG A 2 36.44 -26.09 6.00
CA ARG A 2 36.56 -24.69 6.49
C ARG A 2 35.88 -23.75 5.47
N SER A 3 34.58 -23.94 5.22
CA SER A 3 33.85 -23.05 4.29
C SER A 3 32.37 -22.89 4.64
N SER A 4 31.74 -23.88 5.29
CA SER A 4 30.32 -23.79 5.66
C SER A 4 29.99 -22.81 6.79
N LEU A 5 30.92 -22.55 7.73
CA LEU A 5 30.68 -21.63 8.85
C LEU A 5 30.64 -20.15 8.43
N VAL A 6 31.39 -19.77 7.38
CA VAL A 6 31.42 -18.38 6.89
C VAL A 6 30.12 -18.04 6.15
N ILE A 7 29.60 -18.96 5.35
CA ILE A 7 28.35 -18.75 4.59
C ILE A 7 27.15 -18.61 5.53
N SER A 8 27.09 -19.40 6.61
CA SER A 8 26.01 -19.30 7.60
C SER A 8 26.04 -17.98 8.37
N LEU A 9 27.23 -17.51 8.78
CA LEU A 9 27.38 -16.21 9.46
C LEU A 9 27.04 -15.04 8.53
N VAL A 10 27.42 -15.11 7.25
CA VAL A 10 27.08 -14.08 6.25
C VAL A 10 25.56 -14.04 6.02
N CYS A 11 24.88 -15.19 5.91
CA CYS A 11 23.41 -15.20 5.82
C CYS A 11 22.75 -14.63 7.08
N SER A 12 23.17 -15.01 8.30
CA SER A 12 22.58 -14.44 9.51
C SER A 12 22.86 -12.94 9.66
N VAL A 13 24.04 -12.47 9.27
CA VAL A 13 24.37 -11.03 9.31
C VAL A 13 23.55 -10.28 8.26
N LEU A 14 23.45 -10.78 7.02
CA LEU A 14 22.69 -10.13 5.96
C LEU A 14 21.18 -10.16 6.20
N VAL A 15 20.60 -11.26 6.69
CA VAL A 15 19.17 -11.34 6.98
C VAL A 15 18.78 -10.44 8.17
N ASN A 16 19.70 -10.18 9.11
CA ASN A 16 19.49 -9.23 10.21
C ASN A 16 19.85 -7.77 9.87
N SER A 17 20.42 -7.51 8.69
CA SER A 17 20.82 -6.15 8.25
C SER A 17 20.10 -5.67 6.99
N LEU A 18 19.19 -6.48 6.44
CA LEU A 18 18.09 -5.94 5.66
C LEU A 18 17.09 -5.35 6.65
N PRO A 19 16.71 -4.07 6.54
CA PRO A 19 15.55 -3.60 7.28
C PRO A 19 14.40 -4.53 6.89
N VAL A 20 13.88 -5.28 7.87
CA VAL A 20 12.47 -5.67 7.78
C VAL A 20 11.77 -4.34 7.53
N GLU A 21 11.10 -4.20 6.39
CA GLU A 21 10.26 -3.03 6.11
C GLU A 21 9.24 -2.98 7.24
N ASP A 22 9.58 -2.23 8.30
CA ASP A 22 8.69 -2.01 9.41
C ASP A 22 7.68 -0.99 8.91
N TRP A 23 6.52 -1.51 8.53
CA TRP A 23 5.44 -0.72 7.95
C TRP A 23 4.95 0.39 8.90
N SER A 24 5.38 0.38 10.18
CA SER A 24 5.18 1.46 11.15
C SER A 24 6.00 2.73 10.89
N ASP A 25 7.17 2.60 10.25
CA ASP A 25 8.11 3.71 10.04
C ASP A 25 7.94 4.39 8.67
N LEU A 26 7.14 3.80 7.78
CA LEU A 26 6.67 4.50 6.59
C LEU A 26 5.62 5.52 7.01
N ASP A 27 6.09 6.72 7.32
CA ASP A 27 5.27 7.93 7.37
C ASP A 27 4.71 8.16 5.95
N TYR A 28 3.65 7.42 5.60
CA TYR A 28 2.78 7.70 4.45
C TYR A 28 1.85 8.82 4.93
N PRO A 29 2.19 10.10 4.70
CA PRO A 29 1.66 11.16 5.53
C PRO A 29 0.20 11.50 5.22
N ASN A 30 -0.55 10.68 4.45
CA ASN A 30 -1.92 10.95 4.01
C ASN A 30 -2.78 9.72 3.63
N ILE A 31 -2.50 8.49 4.07
CA ILE A 31 -3.43 7.36 3.77
C ILE A 31 -4.54 7.24 4.81
N TYR A 32 -4.25 7.52 6.08
CA TYR A 32 -5.26 7.61 7.12
C TYR A 32 -5.51 9.09 7.43
N VAL A 33 -6.41 9.71 6.68
CA VAL A 33 -6.99 10.99 7.11
C VAL A 33 -8.03 10.63 8.16
N GLU A 34 -7.69 10.78 9.44
CA GLU A 34 -8.74 10.88 10.46
C GLU A 34 -9.69 11.99 10.01
N PRO A 35 -11.01 11.77 9.93
CA PRO A 35 -11.95 12.79 9.52
C PRO A 35 -11.95 13.93 10.55
N GLN A 36 -11.07 14.91 10.35
CA GLN A 36 -10.93 16.08 11.20
C GLN A 36 -12.00 17.11 10.83
N GLY A 37 -13.19 16.92 11.39
CA GLY A 37 -14.22 17.93 11.52
C GLY A 37 -15.10 18.16 10.28
N ASP A 38 -16.36 18.46 10.56
CA ASP A 38 -17.48 19.07 9.80
C ASP A 38 -17.25 19.52 8.34
N ALA A 39 -16.58 18.71 7.51
CA ALA A 39 -16.58 18.89 6.08
C ALA A 39 -18.05 18.81 5.60
N PRO A 40 -18.51 19.72 4.72
CA PRO A 40 -19.86 19.63 4.17
C PRO A 40 -20.06 18.22 3.61
N SER A 41 -21.03 17.52 4.17
CA SER A 41 -21.34 16.13 3.88
C SER A 41 -21.98 15.99 2.49
N GLU A 42 -21.29 16.43 1.45
CA GLU A 42 -21.48 15.77 0.17
C GLU A 42 -20.72 14.45 0.27
N SER A 43 -21.31 13.52 1.03
CA SER A 43 -20.86 12.14 1.11
C SER A 43 -20.82 11.61 -0.31
N ARG A 44 -19.66 11.63 -0.94
CA ARG A 44 -19.45 11.07 -2.29
C ARG A 44 -19.92 9.62 -2.36
N ILE A 45 -19.95 8.95 -1.20
CA ILE A 45 -20.51 7.62 -1.00
C ILE A 45 -21.91 7.76 -0.38
N ILE A 46 -22.95 7.53 -1.18
CA ILE A 46 -24.35 7.57 -0.73
C ILE A 46 -24.62 6.38 0.20
N GLY A 47 -24.98 6.67 1.46
CA GLY A 47 -25.30 5.64 2.46
C GLY A 47 -24.09 4.87 3.01
N GLY A 48 -22.88 5.35 2.75
CA GLY A 48 -21.66 4.74 3.29
C GLY A 48 -21.34 5.20 4.72
N SER A 49 -20.56 4.39 5.44
CA SER A 49 -19.89 4.76 6.68
C SER A 49 -18.39 4.57 6.51
N GLU A 50 -17.60 5.16 7.40
CA GLU A 50 -16.17 4.86 7.49
C GLU A 50 -15.95 3.35 7.69
N ALA A 51 -14.98 2.78 6.98
CA ALA A 51 -14.66 1.37 7.09
C ALA A 51 -13.78 1.14 8.31
N THR A 52 -14.03 0.06 9.06
CA THR A 52 -13.12 -0.35 10.14
C THR A 52 -11.73 -0.63 9.55
N PRO A 53 -10.63 -0.16 10.17
CA PRO A 53 -9.28 -0.42 9.67
C PRO A 53 -9.05 -1.91 9.39
N ASN A 54 -8.42 -2.22 8.25
CA ASN A 54 -8.13 -3.58 7.77
C ASN A 54 -9.35 -4.49 7.51
N SER A 55 -10.59 -3.99 7.55
CA SER A 55 -11.80 -4.80 7.26
C SER A 55 -11.95 -5.19 5.78
N HIS A 56 -11.29 -4.47 4.88
CA HIS A 56 -11.22 -4.76 3.45
C HIS A 56 -9.77 -4.96 3.01
N PRO A 57 -9.13 -6.09 3.37
CA PRO A 57 -7.69 -6.30 3.18
C PRO A 57 -7.27 -6.35 1.70
N TYR A 58 -8.22 -6.55 0.79
CA TYR A 58 -7.97 -6.52 -0.65
C TYR A 58 -7.94 -5.09 -1.22
N GLN A 59 -8.45 -4.09 -0.50
CA GLN A 59 -8.60 -2.72 -1.01
C GLN A 59 -7.24 -2.04 -1.17
N VAL A 60 -6.97 -1.45 -2.33
CA VAL A 60 -5.76 -0.65 -2.57
C VAL A 60 -6.07 0.72 -3.17
N ALA A 61 -5.20 1.69 -2.88
CA ALA A 61 -5.15 2.98 -3.53
C ALA A 61 -4.06 2.97 -4.61
N LEU A 62 -4.40 3.32 -5.84
CA LEU A 62 -3.48 3.38 -6.97
C LEU A 62 -3.15 4.86 -7.28
N PHE A 63 -1.88 5.22 -7.07
CA PHE A 63 -1.33 6.53 -7.44
C PHE A 63 -0.50 6.37 -8.71
N ILE A 64 -1.07 6.77 -9.85
CA ILE A 64 -0.49 6.51 -11.17
C ILE A 64 0.07 7.80 -11.75
N GLN A 65 1.32 7.76 -12.20
CA GLN A 65 1.99 8.89 -12.85
C GLN A 65 1.99 8.70 -14.36
N PHE A 66 1.35 9.63 -15.05
CA PHE A 66 1.34 9.75 -16.52
C PHE A 66 2.22 10.94 -16.96
N PRO A 67 2.61 11.01 -18.24
CA PRO A 67 3.31 12.18 -18.78
C PRO A 67 2.49 13.49 -18.63
N GLN A 68 1.16 13.41 -18.70
CA GLN A 68 0.25 14.55 -18.66
C GLN A 68 -0.21 14.90 -17.24
N GLY A 69 0.16 14.12 -16.23
CA GLY A 69 -0.24 14.37 -14.84
C GLY A 69 -0.34 13.10 -13.99
N ARG A 70 -1.00 13.22 -12.84
CA ARG A 70 -1.24 12.10 -11.92
C ARG A 70 -2.70 11.68 -11.95
N SER A 71 -2.95 10.41 -11.72
CA SER A 71 -4.28 9.84 -11.52
C SER A 71 -4.38 9.12 -10.19
N PHE A 72 -5.59 9.12 -9.64
CA PHE A 72 -5.95 8.35 -8.46
C PHE A 72 -7.09 7.39 -8.82
N CYS A 73 -6.90 6.12 -8.48
CA CYS A 73 -7.88 5.05 -8.69
C CYS A 73 -7.89 4.07 -7.51
N GLY A 74 -8.93 3.24 -7.46
CA GLY A 74 -8.96 2.06 -6.57
C GLY A 74 -8.54 0.78 -7.29
N GLY A 75 -8.30 -0.28 -6.51
CA GLY A 75 -8.09 -1.63 -7.03
C GLY A 75 -8.34 -2.70 -5.97
N SER A 76 -8.24 -3.97 -6.38
CA SER A 76 -8.36 -5.13 -5.49
C SER A 76 -7.20 -6.10 -5.67
N ILE A 77 -6.60 -6.54 -4.57
CA ILE A 77 -5.60 -7.63 -4.57
C ILE A 77 -6.32 -8.93 -4.97
N ILE A 78 -5.87 -9.57 -6.04
CA ILE A 78 -6.42 -10.85 -6.53
C ILE A 78 -5.41 -12.00 -6.43
N SER A 79 -4.13 -11.70 -6.22
CA SER A 79 -3.07 -12.68 -5.95
C SER A 79 -1.85 -11.96 -5.36
N GLU A 80 -0.79 -12.73 -5.04
CA GLU A 80 0.49 -12.21 -4.56
C GLU A 80 1.11 -11.13 -5.47
N ASN A 81 0.84 -11.17 -6.78
CA ASN A 81 1.51 -10.31 -7.77
C ASN A 81 0.55 -9.52 -8.67
N TYR A 82 -0.76 -9.57 -8.42
CA TYR A 82 -1.74 -8.94 -9.31
C TYR A 82 -2.80 -8.13 -8.55
N ILE A 83 -3.01 -6.91 -9.04
CA ILE A 83 -4.12 -6.02 -8.67
C ILE A 83 -5.10 -5.94 -9.83
N LEU A 84 -6.39 -6.15 -9.55
CA LEU A 84 -7.47 -5.86 -10.48
C LEU A 84 -7.90 -4.39 -10.35
N THR A 85 -8.01 -3.68 -11.47
CA THR A 85 -8.49 -2.28 -11.53
C THR A 85 -9.24 -2.02 -12.85
N ALA A 86 -9.83 -0.83 -12.99
CA ALA A 86 -10.52 -0.43 -14.21
C ALA A 86 -9.51 -0.08 -15.33
N ALA A 87 -9.82 -0.46 -16.56
CA ALA A 87 -8.95 -0.19 -17.71
C ALA A 87 -8.65 1.32 -17.90
N HIS A 88 -9.66 2.18 -17.71
CA HIS A 88 -9.50 3.64 -17.84
C HIS A 88 -8.56 4.26 -16.80
N CYS A 89 -8.17 3.51 -15.76
CA CYS A 89 -7.16 3.98 -14.82
C CYS A 89 -5.77 3.97 -15.45
N MET A 90 -5.52 3.14 -16.48
CA MET A 90 -4.22 2.94 -17.12
C MET A 90 -4.07 3.67 -18.47
N ASP A 91 -5.14 4.28 -18.97
CA ASP A 91 -5.15 4.98 -20.26
C ASP A 91 -5.86 6.33 -20.07
N LYS A 92 -5.05 7.38 -19.92
CA LYS A 92 -5.48 8.77 -19.70
C LYS A 92 -4.95 9.70 -20.79
#